data_AF-I4DQ46-F1
#
_entry.id   AF-I4DQ46-F1
#
_cell.length_a   1.000
_cell.length_b   1.000
_cell.length_c   1.000
_cell.angle_alpha   90.00
_cell.angle_beta   90.00
_cell.angle_gamma   90.00
#
_symmetry.space_group_name_H-M   'P 1'
#
loop_
_entity.id
_entity.type
_entity.pdbx_description
1 polymer ?
#
loop_
_entity_poly.entity_id
_entity_poly.type
_entity_poly.pdbx_seq_one_letter_code
_entity_poly.pdbx_strand_id
1 'polypeptide(L)'
;MNSGSLEDSLLMGTAGTREKLEKWSAAQAKGEKVEIDLYGKPTDQQIKELENVRNISKDLQNNLQELENSVRNAALDNEAMNSSAPILNYSEDHEFVSANKLDDYYAEEDRADALEEEKRKLTKGKAAMTDIQSFYKDQCVFLTGGTGFLGKVLIEKLLRSCKDVDTIYVLIRAKKGKDAVTRLHTLLDDFLFHRAHEENPKGIHKLVPVIGDMELPGLGISDEDRKMLTSRVSIIINAAATVKFDEKLSVSTGIT
;
A
#
# COMPACT_ATOMS: atom_id res chain seq x y z
N MET A 1 30.03 0.11 -30.15
CA MET A 1 30.53 1.44 -29.73
C MET A 1 29.46 2.08 -28.86
N ASN A 2 29.64 2.03 -27.55
CA ASN A 2 29.09 3.05 -26.66
C ASN A 2 30.03 3.12 -25.46
N SER A 3 31.06 3.94 -25.60
CA SER A 3 32.00 4.30 -24.55
C SER A 3 31.27 5.22 -23.58
N GLY A 4 30.59 4.66 -22.58
CA GLY A 4 30.28 5.40 -21.36
C GLY A 4 31.60 5.70 -20.69
N SER A 5 32.12 6.92 -20.86
CA SER A 5 33.34 7.35 -20.19
C SER A 5 33.09 7.31 -18.68
N LEU A 6 34.05 6.75 -17.94
CA LEU A 6 34.08 6.77 -16.47
C LEU A 6 34.07 8.19 -15.87
N GLU A 7 34.14 9.22 -16.71
CA GLU A 7 34.17 10.63 -16.34
C GLU A 7 32.81 11.18 -15.84
N ASP A 8 31.69 10.51 -16.14
CA ASP A 8 30.34 10.97 -15.72
C ASP A 8 29.90 10.41 -14.35
N SER A 9 30.75 9.65 -13.65
CA SER A 9 30.38 9.05 -12.36
C SER A 9 30.51 10.04 -11.21
N LEU A 10 29.39 10.32 -10.52
CA LEU A 10 29.31 11.15 -9.31
C LEU A 10 30.29 10.73 -8.18
N LEU A 11 30.79 9.49 -8.23
CA LEU A 11 31.76 8.93 -7.29
C LEU A 11 33.21 9.40 -7.54
N MET A 12 33.47 10.14 -8.62
CA MET A 12 34.79 10.74 -8.90
C MET A 12 35.12 11.96 -8.03
N GLY A 13 34.15 12.52 -7.29
CA GLY A 13 34.32 13.75 -6.50
C GLY A 13 35.23 13.62 -5.27
N THR A 14 35.52 12.41 -4.81
CA THR A 14 36.37 12.15 -3.65
C THR A 14 37.73 11.60 -4.09
N ALA A 15 38.81 12.34 -3.82
CA ALA A 15 40.16 12.08 -4.34
C ALA A 15 40.68 10.65 -4.12
N GLY A 16 40.35 10.03 -2.98
CA GLY A 16 40.76 8.65 -2.67
C GLY A 16 40.00 7.56 -3.44
N THR A 17 38.83 7.88 -4.00
CA THR A 17 37.97 6.93 -4.72
C THR A 17 38.38 6.82 -6.18
N ARG A 18 38.87 7.92 -6.77
CA ARG A 18 39.33 7.98 -8.17
C ARG A 18 40.56 7.10 -8.41
N GLU A 19 41.59 7.20 -7.57
CA GLU A 19 42.82 6.40 -7.72
C GLU A 19 42.54 4.88 -7.58
N LYS A 20 41.61 4.52 -6.68
CA LYS A 20 41.17 3.13 -6.47
C LYS A 20 40.35 2.60 -7.65
N LEU A 21 39.49 3.43 -8.26
CA LEU A 21 38.72 3.10 -9.46
C LEU A 21 39.61 2.96 -10.70
N GLU A 22 40.65 3.78 -10.83
CA GLU A 22 41.65 3.66 -11.91
C GLU A 22 42.45 2.35 -11.79
N LYS A 23 42.86 1.98 -10.57
CA LYS A 23 43.48 0.68 -10.29
C LYS A 23 42.56 -0.51 -10.61
N TRP A 24 41.27 -0.39 -10.28
CA TRP A 24 40.26 -1.41 -10.62
C TRP A 24 40.09 -1.55 -12.14
N SER A 25 39.96 -0.43 -12.86
CA SER A 25 39.81 -0.39 -14.32
C SER A 25 41.03 -1.01 -15.03
N ALA A 26 42.24 -0.69 -14.56
CA ALA A 26 43.48 -1.26 -15.09
C ALA A 26 43.61 -2.77 -14.86
N ALA A 27 43.14 -3.28 -13.72
CA ALA A 27 43.10 -4.71 -13.42
C ALA A 27 42.07 -5.46 -14.28
N GLN A 28 40.92 -4.83 -14.53
CA GLN A 28 39.87 -5.40 -15.37
C GLN A 28 40.27 -5.47 -16.85
N ALA A 29 41.05 -4.49 -17.34
CA ALA A 29 41.66 -4.51 -18.67
C ALA A 29 42.69 -5.65 -18.84
N LYS A 30 43.30 -6.11 -17.73
CA LYS A 30 44.26 -7.24 -17.72
C LYS A 30 43.61 -8.59 -17.41
N GLY A 31 42.30 -8.63 -17.11
CA GLY A 31 41.57 -9.86 -16.80
C GLY A 31 41.80 -10.42 -15.39
N GLU A 32 42.37 -9.63 -14.47
CA GLU A 32 42.62 -10.03 -13.09
C GLU A 32 41.50 -9.53 -12.16
N LYS A 33 41.01 -10.39 -11.24
CA LYS A 33 40.07 -9.98 -10.20
C LYS A 33 40.84 -9.39 -9.02
N VAL A 34 40.69 -8.09 -8.79
CA VAL A 34 41.27 -7.41 -7.62
C VAL A 34 40.16 -7.01 -6.66
N GLU A 35 40.32 -7.40 -5.40
CA GLU A 35 39.44 -7.01 -4.30
C GLU A 35 39.89 -5.64 -3.77
N ILE A 36 39.08 -4.61 -4.01
CA ILE A 36 39.39 -3.22 -3.63
C ILE A 36 38.34 -2.75 -2.64
N ASP A 37 38.76 -2.49 -1.40
CA ASP A 37 37.90 -1.88 -0.39
C ASP A 37 37.65 -0.40 -0.73
N LEU A 38 36.45 -0.16 -1.26
CA LEU A 38 35.96 1.13 -1.70
C LEU A 38 35.66 2.08 -0.53
N TYR A 39 35.35 1.54 0.65
CA TYR A 39 34.82 2.33 1.77
C TYR A 39 35.85 2.60 2.87
N GLY A 40 36.95 1.85 2.93
CA GLY A 40 38.02 2.08 3.89
C GLY A 40 37.57 1.96 5.35
N LYS A 41 38.51 2.14 6.29
CA LYS A 41 38.15 2.17 7.71
C LYS A 41 37.47 3.51 8.04
N PRO A 42 36.37 3.51 8.84
CA PRO A 42 35.67 4.73 9.21
C PRO A 42 36.65 5.73 9.86
N THR A 43 36.52 7.00 9.52
CA THR A 43 37.37 8.05 10.10
C THR A 43 36.92 8.30 11.55
N ASP A 44 37.82 8.65 12.47
CA ASP A 44 37.49 8.88 13.89
C ASP A 44 36.33 9.88 14.10
N GLN A 45 36.18 10.84 13.17
CA GLN A 45 35.07 11.79 13.16
C GLN A 45 33.71 11.13 12.90
N GLN A 46 33.65 10.16 11.98
CA GLN A 46 32.43 9.40 11.67
C GLN A 46 32.05 8.47 12.82
N ILE A 47 33.04 7.90 13.51
CA ILE A 47 32.82 7.08 14.70
C ILE A 47 32.22 7.93 15.82
N LYS A 48 32.75 9.13 16.04
CA LYS A 48 32.24 10.08 17.04
C LYS A 48 30.81 10.55 16.73
N GLU A 49 30.48 10.76 15.47
CA GLU A 49 29.11 11.09 15.04
C GLU A 49 28.14 9.92 15.29
N LEU A 50 28.54 8.70 14.99
CA LEU A 50 27.74 7.50 15.28
C LEU A 50 27.52 7.30 16.79
N GLU A 51 28.54 7.57 17.61
CA GLU A 51 28.39 7.56 19.07
C GLU A 51 27.41 8.63 19.57
N ASN A 52 27.46 9.83 18.99
CA ASN A 52 26.53 10.90 19.32
C ASN A 52 25.08 10.52 18.97
N VAL A 53 24.85 9.95 17.78
CA VAL A 53 23.53 9.46 17.37
C VAL A 53 23.03 8.36 18.31
N ARG A 54 23.93 7.45 18.72
CA ARG A 54 23.60 6.37 19.66
C ARG A 54 23.21 6.91 21.04
N ASN A 55 23.85 7.97 21.50
CA ASN A 55 23.52 8.62 22.79
C ASN A 55 22.16 9.31 22.71
N ILE A 56 21.90 10.07 21.65
CA ILE A 56 20.58 10.72 21.44
C ILE A 56 19.46 9.68 21.38
N SER A 57 19.68 8.54 20.73
CA SER A 57 18.70 7.46 20.68
C SER A 57 18.40 6.88 22.06
N LYS A 58 19.39 6.81 22.97
CA LYS A 58 19.17 6.34 24.35
C LYS A 58 18.40 7.38 25.16
N ASP A 59 18.72 8.65 25.01
CA ASP A 59 18.04 9.73 25.74
C ASP A 59 16.57 9.81 25.34
N LEU A 60 16.26 9.65 24.05
CA LEU A 60 14.87 9.58 23.57
C LEU A 60 14.11 8.40 24.17
N GLN A 61 14.75 7.22 24.28
CA GLN A 61 14.13 6.04 24.89
C GLN A 61 13.88 6.24 26.39
N ASN A 62 14.81 6.87 27.11
CA ASN A 62 14.63 7.20 28.53
C ASN A 62 13.49 8.18 28.75
N ASN A 63 13.42 9.25 27.95
CA ASN A 63 12.34 10.23 28.04
C ASN A 63 10.96 9.62 27.75
N LEU A 64 10.87 8.72 26.78
CA LEU A 64 9.62 7.99 26.50
C LEU A 64 9.20 7.15 27.71
N GLN A 65 10.15 6.44 28.32
CA GLN A 65 9.89 5.61 29.49
C GLN A 65 9.45 6.43 30.71
N GLU A 66 10.02 7.61 30.92
CA GLU A 66 9.61 8.55 31.96
C GLU A 66 8.18 9.05 31.75
N LEU A 67 7.82 9.40 30.51
CA LEU A 67 6.47 9.83 30.15
C LEU A 67 5.43 8.73 30.39
N GLU A 68 5.74 7.50 29.98
CA GLU A 68 4.86 6.34 30.22
C GLU A 68 4.63 6.09 31.71
N ASN A 69 5.68 6.24 32.53
CA ASN A 69 5.56 6.09 33.98
C ASN A 69 4.74 7.23 34.60
N SER A 70 4.88 8.46 34.11
CA SER A 70 4.07 9.61 34.56
C SER A 70 2.58 9.41 34.26
N VAL A 71 2.24 8.96 33.04
CA VAL A 71 0.84 8.67 32.66
C VAL A 71 0.26 7.55 33.51
N ARG A 72 1.03 6.48 33.76
CA ARG A 72 0.59 5.38 34.62
C ARG A 72 0.32 5.83 36.05
N ASN A 73 1.17 6.69 36.61
CA ASN A 73 0.98 7.24 37.94
C ASN A 73 -0.26 8.13 38.02
N ALA A 74 -0.48 9.00 37.03
CA ALA A 74 -1.68 9.84 36.96
C ALA A 74 -2.96 9.00 36.84
N ALA A 75 -2.92 7.87 36.14
CA ALA A 75 -4.06 6.94 36.08
C ALA A 75 -4.34 6.28 37.45
N LEU A 76 -3.30 5.88 38.19
CA LEU A 76 -3.43 5.33 39.55
C LEU A 76 -3.97 6.35 40.54
N ASP A 77 -3.52 7.61 40.46
CA ASP A 77 -4.03 8.70 41.31
C ASP A 77 -5.51 8.99 41.03
N ASN A 78 -5.92 8.99 39.75
CA ASN A 78 -7.32 9.15 39.35
C ASN A 78 -8.20 7.97 39.82
N GLU A 79 -7.69 6.74 39.77
CA GLU A 79 -8.41 5.56 40.29
C GLU A 79 -8.51 5.59 41.83
N ALA A 80 -7.47 6.03 42.53
CA ALA A 80 -7.46 6.16 43.99
C ALA A 80 -8.45 7.23 44.49
N MET A 81 -8.58 8.33 43.74
CA MET A 81 -9.58 9.39 44.00
C MET A 81 -11.03 8.93 43.76
N ASN A 82 -11.26 7.78 43.11
CA ASN A 82 -12.58 7.24 42.83
C ASN A 82 -12.98 6.07 43.75
N SER A 83 -12.26 5.87 44.86
CA SER A 83 -12.64 4.88 45.87
C SER A 83 -13.74 5.42 46.81
N SER A 84 -14.95 4.88 46.63
CA SER A 84 -16.16 4.96 47.48
C SER A 84 -16.07 5.87 48.72
N ALA A 85 -16.33 7.16 48.55
CA ALA A 85 -16.64 8.03 49.68
C ALA A 85 -18.09 7.78 50.16
N PRO A 86 -18.34 7.59 51.46
CA PRO A 86 -19.71 7.50 51.97
C PRO A 86 -20.38 8.87 51.83
N ILE A 87 -21.55 8.88 51.21
CA ILE A 87 -22.33 10.11 50.98
C ILE A 87 -22.75 10.67 52.34
N LEU A 88 -22.12 11.76 52.77
CA LEU A 88 -22.60 12.61 53.87
C LEU A 88 -23.51 13.69 53.28
N ASN A 89 -24.76 13.68 53.72
CA ASN A 89 -25.76 14.65 53.32
C ASN A 89 -25.57 15.94 54.12
N TYR A 90 -25.00 16.97 53.49
CA TYR A 90 -25.02 18.34 54.01
C TYR A 90 -25.63 19.24 52.95
N SER A 91 -26.84 19.73 53.21
CA SER A 91 -27.41 20.87 52.50
C SER A 91 -26.71 22.12 52.99
N GLU A 92 -26.05 22.85 52.09
CA GLU A 92 -25.86 24.29 52.23
C GLU A 92 -25.59 24.90 50.85
N ASP A 93 -26.25 26.04 50.63
CA ASP A 93 -26.44 26.67 49.34
C ASP A 93 -25.16 27.32 48.82
N HIS A 94 -24.63 26.79 47.71
CA HIS A 94 -23.70 27.51 46.85
C HIS A 94 -24.35 27.73 45.49
N GLU A 95 -24.47 29.00 45.09
CA GLU A 95 -24.86 29.40 43.73
C GLU A 95 -23.83 28.84 42.74
N PHE A 96 -24.18 27.72 42.14
CA PHE A 96 -23.44 27.10 41.06
C PHE A 96 -23.72 27.86 39.76
N VAL A 97 -22.68 28.41 39.13
CA VAL A 97 -22.74 28.78 37.72
C VAL A 97 -22.99 27.50 36.93
N SER A 98 -24.14 27.42 36.25
CA SER A 98 -24.63 26.20 35.62
C SER A 98 -23.63 25.65 34.59
N ALA A 99 -23.25 24.38 34.76
CA ALA A 99 -22.43 23.58 33.85
C ALA A 99 -23.04 23.41 32.43
N ASN A 100 -24.29 23.84 32.23
CA ASN A 100 -25.06 23.79 30.97
C ASN A 100 -24.51 24.67 29.82
N LYS A 101 -23.22 24.99 29.79
CA LYS A 101 -22.61 25.74 28.68
C LYS A 101 -21.39 25.06 28.08
N LEU A 102 -20.82 24.06 28.75
CA LEU A 102 -19.65 23.32 28.27
C LEU A 102 -20.00 21.88 27.85
N ASP A 103 -21.02 21.28 28.47
CA ASP A 103 -21.51 19.93 28.13
C ASP A 103 -22.30 19.89 26.81
N ASP A 104 -22.87 21.02 26.37
CA ASP A 104 -23.64 21.09 25.13
C ASP A 104 -22.77 20.98 23.88
N TYR A 105 -21.50 21.41 23.94
CA TYR A 105 -20.61 21.42 22.75
C TYR A 105 -20.12 20.00 22.38
N TYR A 106 -19.70 19.20 23.37
CA TYR A 106 -19.30 17.81 23.13
C TYR A 106 -20.50 16.89 22.86
N ALA A 107 -21.65 17.16 23.48
CA ALA A 107 -22.88 16.40 23.21
C ALA A 107 -23.46 16.67 21.81
N GLU A 108 -23.24 17.87 21.25
CA GLU A 108 -23.65 18.20 19.89
C GLU A 108 -22.76 17.55 18.83
N GLU A 109 -21.43 17.53 19.04
CA GLU A 109 -20.49 16.82 18.14
C GLU A 109 -20.74 15.31 18.15
N ASP A 110 -20.90 14.68 19.32
CA ASP A 110 -21.22 13.25 19.43
C ASP A 110 -22.58 12.90 18.79
N ARG A 111 -23.57 13.79 18.90
CA ARG A 111 -24.87 13.64 18.22
C ARG A 111 -24.74 13.82 16.71
N ALA A 112 -23.90 14.74 16.24
CA ALA A 112 -23.65 14.96 14.82
C ALA A 112 -22.97 13.73 14.20
N ASP A 113 -21.97 13.18 14.87
CA ASP A 113 -21.27 11.95 14.45
C ASP A 113 -22.21 10.74 14.45
N ALA A 114 -23.03 10.58 15.50
CA ALA A 114 -24.05 9.54 15.57
C ALA A 114 -25.11 9.68 14.45
N LEU A 115 -25.56 10.92 14.17
CA LEU A 115 -26.50 11.22 13.09
C LEU A 115 -25.88 11.03 11.70
N GLU A 116 -24.60 11.36 11.51
CA GLU A 116 -23.88 11.09 10.27
C GLU A 116 -23.69 9.59 10.07
N GLU A 117 -23.35 8.85 11.12
CA GLU A 117 -23.23 7.40 11.05
C GLU A 117 -24.59 6.73 10.79
N GLU A 118 -25.66 7.23 11.40
CA GLU A 118 -27.03 6.80 11.14
C GLU A 118 -27.48 7.14 9.71
N LYS A 119 -27.19 8.36 9.23
CA LYS A 119 -27.40 8.74 7.81
C LYS A 119 -26.59 7.85 6.88
N ARG A 120 -25.33 7.50 7.20
CA ARG A 120 -24.48 6.61 6.41
C ARG A 120 -25.03 5.19 6.39
N LYS A 121 -25.62 4.73 7.50
CA LYS A 121 -26.32 3.44 7.60
C LYS A 121 -27.64 3.45 6.80
N LEU A 122 -28.39 4.55 6.86
CA LEU A 122 -29.68 4.71 6.18
C LEU A 122 -29.57 4.96 4.67
N THR A 123 -28.48 5.60 4.23
CA THR A 123 -28.16 5.84 2.81
C THR A 123 -27.34 4.72 2.17
N LYS A 124 -27.02 3.65 2.92
CA LYS A 124 -26.28 2.48 2.43
C LYS A 124 -27.06 1.80 1.31
N GLY A 125 -26.82 2.22 0.07
CA GLY A 125 -27.49 1.74 -1.15
C GLY A 125 -28.39 2.75 -1.87
N LYS A 126 -28.55 3.98 -1.36
CA LYS A 126 -29.40 5.05 -1.95
C LYS A 126 -28.65 6.32 -2.34
N ALA A 127 -27.32 6.35 -2.16
CA ALA A 127 -26.51 7.45 -2.68
C ALA A 127 -26.61 7.47 -4.22
N ALA A 128 -26.72 8.68 -4.79
CA ALA A 128 -26.69 8.85 -6.25
C ALA A 128 -25.37 8.26 -6.79
N MET A 129 -25.47 7.50 -7.89
CA MET A 129 -24.29 6.93 -8.54
C MET A 129 -23.34 8.06 -8.94
N THR A 130 -22.07 7.90 -8.61
CA THR A 130 -21.02 8.78 -9.13
C THR A 130 -20.89 8.62 -10.65
N ASP A 131 -20.32 9.61 -11.32
CA ASP A 131 -20.08 9.54 -12.77
C ASP A 131 -19.22 8.33 -13.15
N ILE A 132 -18.26 7.96 -12.29
CA ILE A 132 -17.42 6.78 -12.46
C ILE A 132 -18.24 5.50 -12.40
N GLN A 133 -19.12 5.36 -11.40
CA GLN A 133 -20.00 4.19 -11.29
C GLN A 133 -20.94 4.08 -12.49
N SER A 134 -21.44 5.23 -12.98
CA SER A 134 -22.29 5.30 -14.17
C SER A 134 -21.52 4.93 -15.44
N PHE A 135 -20.24 5.32 -15.55
CA PHE A 135 -19.38 4.96 -16.68
C PHE A 135 -19.13 3.46 -16.75
N TYR A 136 -18.87 2.80 -15.62
CA TYR A 136 -18.59 1.36 -15.57
C TYR A 136 -19.86 0.48 -15.57
N LYS A 137 -21.05 1.08 -15.58
CA LYS A 137 -22.32 0.35 -15.63
C LYS A 137 -22.46 -0.42 -16.95
N ASP A 138 -22.81 -1.71 -16.83
CA ASP A 138 -22.99 -2.65 -17.93
C ASP A 138 -21.75 -2.78 -18.86
N GLN A 139 -20.58 -2.33 -18.40
CA GLN A 139 -19.34 -2.41 -19.14
C GLN A 139 -18.63 -3.73 -18.92
N CYS A 140 -17.92 -4.19 -19.95
CA CYS A 140 -17.00 -5.32 -19.85
C CYS A 140 -15.57 -4.79 -19.82
N VAL A 141 -14.85 -5.09 -18.74
CA VAL A 141 -13.48 -4.62 -18.52
C VAL A 141 -12.51 -5.75 -18.78
N PHE A 142 -11.51 -5.54 -19.62
CA PHE A 142 -10.36 -6.45 -19.77
C PHE A 142 -9.15 -5.87 -19.04
N LEU A 143 -8.66 -6.61 -18.06
CA LEU A 143 -7.55 -6.24 -17.21
C LEU A 143 -6.36 -7.16 -17.44
N THR A 144 -5.23 -6.59 -17.85
CA THR A 144 -3.94 -7.29 -17.82
C THR A 144 -3.22 -6.99 -16.51
N GLY A 145 -2.39 -7.92 -16.03
CA GLY A 145 -1.66 -7.73 -14.77
C GLY A 145 -2.55 -7.80 -13.51
N GLY A 146 -3.76 -8.35 -13.62
CA GLY A 146 -4.71 -8.45 -12.49
C GLY A 146 -4.19 -9.23 -11.28
N THR A 147 -3.22 -10.14 -11.47
CA THR A 147 -2.57 -10.86 -10.37
C THR A 147 -1.48 -10.06 -9.65
N GLY A 148 -1.09 -8.90 -10.19
CA GLY A 148 -0.11 -8.00 -9.58
C GLY A 148 -0.70 -7.18 -8.44
N PHE A 149 0.14 -6.44 -7.72
CA PHE A 149 -0.30 -5.62 -6.58
C PHE A 149 -1.37 -4.61 -6.95
N LEU A 150 -1.10 -3.75 -7.95
CA LEU A 150 -2.05 -2.74 -8.41
C LEU A 150 -3.31 -3.38 -9.03
N GLY A 151 -3.14 -4.45 -9.80
CA GLY A 151 -4.25 -5.17 -10.43
C GLY A 151 -5.25 -5.71 -9.41
N LYS A 152 -4.78 -6.34 -8.34
CA LYS A 152 -5.64 -6.84 -7.25
C LYS A 152 -6.45 -5.72 -6.60
N VAL A 153 -5.80 -4.60 -6.28
CA VAL A 153 -6.46 -3.43 -5.66
C VAL A 153 -7.51 -2.83 -6.60
N LEU A 154 -7.21 -2.76 -7.90
CA LEU A 154 -8.16 -2.28 -8.90
C LEU A 154 -9.39 -3.18 -9.01
N ILE A 155 -9.18 -4.51 -9.04
CA ILE A 155 -10.28 -5.49 -9.05
C ILE A 155 -11.15 -5.32 -7.80
N GLU A 156 -10.57 -5.26 -6.61
CA GLU A 156 -11.29 -5.02 -5.34
C GLU A 156 -12.15 -3.76 -5.44
N LYS A 157 -11.55 -2.67 -5.92
CA LYS A 157 -12.19 -1.37 -6.02
C LYS A 157 -13.37 -1.38 -6.99
N LEU A 158 -13.22 -2.04 -8.14
CA LEU A 158 -14.28 -2.21 -9.13
C LEU A 158 -15.42 -3.06 -8.57
N LEU A 159 -15.13 -4.19 -7.93
CA LEU A 159 -16.15 -5.07 -7.35
C LEU A 159 -16.96 -4.39 -6.23
N ARG A 160 -16.28 -3.61 -5.40
CA ARG A 160 -16.90 -2.92 -4.26
C ARG A 160 -17.65 -1.67 -4.69
N SER A 161 -17.03 -0.82 -5.50
CA SER A 161 -17.55 0.50 -5.84
C SER A 161 -18.47 0.47 -7.06
N CYS A 162 -18.14 -0.33 -8.08
CA CYS A 162 -18.88 -0.40 -9.36
C CYS A 162 -19.66 -1.72 -9.44
N LYS A 163 -20.71 -1.84 -8.62
CA LYS A 163 -21.49 -3.10 -8.50
C LYS A 163 -22.18 -3.51 -9.79
N ASP A 164 -22.45 -2.56 -10.69
CA ASP A 164 -23.18 -2.77 -11.94
C ASP A 164 -22.28 -3.01 -13.17
N VAL A 165 -20.99 -3.26 -12.98
CA VAL A 165 -20.13 -3.83 -14.04
C VAL A 165 -20.73 -5.14 -14.54
N ASP A 166 -20.69 -5.41 -15.84
CA ASP A 166 -21.17 -6.70 -16.38
C ASP A 166 -20.16 -7.81 -16.09
N THR A 167 -18.98 -7.74 -16.74
CA THR A 167 -17.95 -8.77 -16.66
C THR A 167 -16.54 -8.15 -16.57
N ILE A 168 -15.69 -8.71 -15.70
CA ILE A 168 -14.27 -8.35 -15.57
C ILE A 168 -13.43 -9.54 -16.06
N TYR A 169 -12.87 -9.40 -17.26
CA TYR A 169 -11.93 -10.36 -17.83
C TYR A 169 -10.53 -10.08 -17.31
N VAL A 170 -9.89 -11.08 -16.68
CA VAL A 170 -8.55 -10.93 -16.10
C VAL A 170 -7.58 -11.83 -16.84
N LEU A 171 -6.56 -11.24 -17.46
CA LEU A 171 -5.48 -12.00 -18.11
C LEU A 171 -4.58 -12.64 -17.04
N ILE A 172 -4.50 -13.97 -17.05
CA ILE A 172 -3.68 -14.75 -16.12
C ILE A 172 -2.69 -15.60 -16.91
N ARG A 173 -1.40 -15.42 -16.60
CA ARG A 173 -0.33 -16.27 -17.14
C ARG A 173 -0.45 -17.70 -16.63
N ALA A 174 -0.48 -18.65 -17.56
CA ALA A 174 -0.40 -20.07 -17.26
C ALA A 174 0.93 -20.37 -16.53
N LYS A 175 0.87 -21.13 -15.43
CA LYS A 175 2.05 -21.63 -14.74
C LYS A 175 1.90 -23.13 -14.57
N LYS A 176 2.97 -23.89 -14.84
CA LYS A 176 2.98 -25.36 -14.70
C LYS A 176 2.40 -25.75 -13.32
N GLY A 177 1.27 -26.47 -13.33
CA GLY A 177 0.64 -27.05 -12.14
C GLY A 177 -0.49 -26.25 -11.48
N LYS A 178 -0.90 -25.08 -11.99
CA LYS A 178 -2.10 -24.37 -11.50
C LYS A 178 -2.96 -23.83 -12.63
N ASP A 179 -4.24 -24.19 -12.62
CA ASP A 179 -5.23 -23.66 -13.56
C ASP A 179 -5.53 -22.17 -13.29
N ALA A 180 -5.92 -21.44 -14.33
CA ALA A 180 -6.20 -20.00 -14.23
C ALA A 180 -7.38 -19.70 -13.30
N VAL A 181 -8.40 -20.57 -13.29
CA VAL A 181 -9.55 -20.48 -12.39
C VAL A 181 -9.12 -20.65 -10.95
N THR A 182 -8.31 -21.68 -10.65
CA THR A 182 -7.76 -21.89 -9.31
C THR A 182 -6.93 -20.69 -8.84
N ARG A 183 -6.10 -20.11 -9.72
CA ARG A 183 -5.30 -18.92 -9.39
C ARG A 183 -6.16 -17.70 -9.08
N LEU A 184 -7.25 -17.53 -9.81
CA LEU A 184 -8.21 -16.45 -9.57
C LEU A 184 -8.91 -16.65 -8.21
N HIS A 185 -9.36 -17.86 -7.89
CA HIS A 185 -9.95 -18.15 -6.58
C HIS A 185 -8.97 -17.90 -5.44
N THR A 186 -7.73 -18.40 -5.54
CA THR A 186 -6.69 -18.12 -4.52
C THR A 186 -6.41 -16.62 -4.36
N LEU A 187 -6.57 -15.82 -5.43
CA LEU A 187 -6.45 -14.37 -5.36
C LEU A 187 -7.62 -13.73 -4.62
N LEU A 188 -8.83 -14.23 -4.82
CA LEU A 188 -10.05 -13.74 -4.18
C LEU A 188 -10.15 -14.15 -2.70
N ASP A 189 -9.47 -15.22 -2.29
CA ASP A 189 -9.35 -15.64 -0.89
C ASP A 189 -8.40 -14.75 -0.06
N ASP A 190 -7.73 -13.78 -0.70
CA ASP A 190 -6.82 -12.84 -0.03
C ASP A 190 -7.61 -11.84 0.84
N PHE A 191 -7.03 -11.41 1.97
CA PHE A 191 -7.69 -10.53 2.94
C PHE A 191 -8.18 -9.22 2.30
N LEU A 192 -7.49 -8.76 1.26
CA LEU A 192 -7.85 -7.59 0.46
C LEU A 192 -9.30 -7.64 -0.04
N PHE A 193 -9.81 -8.83 -0.40
CA PHE A 193 -11.13 -8.96 -0.99
C PHE A 193 -12.24 -9.17 0.03
N HIS A 194 -11.95 -9.39 1.32
CA HIS A 194 -12.96 -9.63 2.35
C HIS A 194 -14.06 -8.56 2.35
N ARG A 195 -13.64 -7.29 2.30
CA ARG A 195 -14.57 -6.16 2.27
C ARG A 195 -15.44 -6.15 1.00
N ALA A 196 -14.86 -6.47 -0.15
CA ALA A 196 -15.61 -6.57 -1.41
C ALA A 196 -16.62 -7.73 -1.37
N HIS A 197 -16.27 -8.84 -0.72
CA HIS A 197 -17.18 -9.98 -0.52
C HIS A 197 -18.35 -9.62 0.41
N GLU A 198 -18.10 -8.88 1.50
CA GLU A 198 -19.14 -8.42 2.43
C GLU A 198 -20.09 -7.40 1.78
N GLU A 199 -19.56 -6.44 1.03
CA GLU A 199 -20.35 -5.36 0.43
C GLU A 199 -21.04 -5.78 -0.89
N ASN A 200 -20.48 -6.75 -1.63
CA ASN A 200 -21.01 -7.24 -2.89
C ASN A 200 -20.68 -8.75 -3.15
N PRO A 201 -21.36 -9.68 -2.47
CA PRO A 201 -21.07 -11.12 -2.61
C PRO A 201 -21.23 -11.65 -4.03
N LYS A 202 -22.15 -11.06 -4.82
CA LYS A 202 -22.42 -11.47 -6.21
C LYS A 202 -21.36 -11.01 -7.19
N GLY A 203 -20.49 -10.06 -6.81
CA GLY A 203 -19.46 -9.50 -7.68
C GLY A 203 -18.44 -10.54 -8.14
N ILE A 204 -18.18 -11.57 -7.32
CA ILE A 204 -17.18 -12.61 -7.60
C ILE A 204 -17.45 -13.34 -8.92
N HIS A 205 -18.72 -13.63 -9.20
CA HIS A 205 -19.13 -14.33 -10.42
C HIS A 205 -18.90 -13.52 -11.70
N LYS A 206 -18.64 -12.21 -11.57
CA LYS A 206 -18.37 -11.32 -12.70
C LYS A 206 -16.92 -11.41 -13.16
N LEU A 207 -16.03 -12.03 -12.39
CA LEU A 207 -14.65 -12.23 -12.81
C LEU A 207 -14.52 -13.47 -13.68
N VAL A 208 -13.94 -13.29 -14.86
CA VAL A 208 -13.64 -14.39 -15.79
C VAL A 208 -12.14 -14.41 -16.05
N PRO A 209 -11.42 -15.48 -15.68
CA PRO A 209 -10.01 -15.60 -16.00
C PRO A 209 -9.83 -15.93 -17.47
N VAL A 210 -8.92 -15.21 -18.14
CA VAL A 210 -8.49 -15.49 -19.51
C VAL A 210 -7.05 -15.94 -19.47
N ILE A 211 -6.76 -17.10 -20.06
CA ILE A 211 -5.41 -17.63 -20.14
C ILE A 211 -4.66 -16.89 -21.24
N GLY A 212 -3.54 -16.28 -20.88
CA GLY A 212 -2.65 -15.69 -21.88
C GLY A 212 -1.38 -15.11 -21.28
N ASP A 213 -0.45 -14.79 -22.16
CA ASP A 213 0.85 -14.20 -21.84
C ASP A 213 1.15 -13.03 -22.77
N MET A 214 1.45 -11.87 -22.19
CA MET A 214 1.76 -10.65 -22.94
C MET A 214 3.08 -10.75 -23.72
N GLU A 215 3.97 -11.65 -23.32
CA GLU A 215 5.24 -11.90 -24.01
C GLU A 215 5.04 -12.68 -25.33
N LEU A 216 3.86 -13.28 -25.55
CA LEU A 216 3.54 -14.04 -26.76
C LEU A 216 2.80 -13.19 -27.79
N PRO A 217 2.99 -13.47 -29.10
CA PRO A 217 2.21 -12.82 -30.16
C PRO A 217 0.71 -12.98 -29.91
N GLY A 218 -0.01 -11.86 -29.98
CA GLY A 218 -1.46 -11.86 -29.75
C GLY A 218 -1.86 -12.16 -28.31
N LEU A 219 -1.02 -11.87 -27.30
CA LEU A 219 -1.27 -12.12 -25.88
C LEU A 219 -1.37 -13.61 -25.50
N GLY A 220 -1.01 -14.54 -26.38
CA GLY A 220 -1.07 -15.98 -26.12
C GLY A 220 -2.47 -16.50 -25.75
N ILE A 221 -3.53 -15.77 -26.13
CA ILE A 221 -4.93 -16.14 -25.90
C ILE A 221 -5.42 -17.07 -27.02
N SER A 222 -6.44 -17.89 -26.72
CA SER A 222 -7.11 -18.72 -27.73
C SER A 222 -7.87 -17.86 -28.75
N ASP A 223 -8.10 -18.38 -29.95
CA ASP A 223 -8.87 -17.69 -30.98
C ASP A 223 -10.34 -17.49 -30.57
N GLU A 224 -10.89 -18.42 -29.78
CA GLU A 224 -12.22 -18.31 -29.18
C GLU A 224 -12.29 -17.15 -28.18
N ASP A 225 -11.35 -17.09 -27.24
CA ASP A 225 -11.27 -16.01 -26.24
C ASP A 225 -11.01 -14.67 -26.91
N ARG A 226 -10.20 -14.65 -27.96
CA ARG A 226 -9.92 -13.44 -28.75
C ARG A 226 -11.18 -12.87 -29.39
N LYS A 227 -12.01 -13.71 -30.01
CA LYS A 227 -13.30 -13.29 -30.59
C LYS A 227 -14.25 -12.80 -29.50
N MET A 228 -14.33 -13.53 -28.39
CA MET A 228 -15.16 -13.17 -27.25
C MET A 228 -14.77 -11.81 -26.67
N LEU A 229 -13.49 -11.59 -26.39
CA LEU A 229 -12.96 -10.32 -25.90
C LEU A 229 -13.23 -9.18 -26.90
N THR A 230 -12.97 -9.39 -28.18
CA THR A 230 -13.19 -8.37 -29.22
C THR A 230 -14.66 -7.96 -29.33
N SER A 231 -15.60 -8.89 -29.07
CA SER A 231 -17.04 -8.63 -29.19
C SER A 231 -17.67 -8.00 -27.94
N ARG A 232 -17.14 -8.26 -26.75
CA ARG A 232 -17.78 -7.87 -25.48
C ARG A 232 -17.04 -6.77 -24.74
N VAL A 233 -15.71 -6.74 -24.81
CA VAL A 233 -14.89 -5.79 -24.03
C VAL A 233 -15.10 -4.37 -24.53
N SER A 234 -15.43 -3.48 -23.61
CA SER A 234 -15.56 -2.05 -23.87
C SER A 234 -14.39 -1.24 -23.32
N ILE A 235 -13.76 -1.72 -22.24
CA ILE A 235 -12.67 -1.01 -21.56
C ILE A 235 -11.49 -1.95 -21.40
N ILE A 236 -10.29 -1.50 -21.81
CA ILE A 236 -9.04 -2.22 -21.60
C ILE A 236 -8.20 -1.45 -20.60
N ILE A 237 -7.80 -2.12 -19.52
CA ILE A 237 -6.89 -1.59 -18.51
C ILE A 237 -5.61 -2.41 -18.55
N ASN A 238 -4.52 -1.79 -18.98
CA ASN A 238 -3.20 -2.41 -18.95
C ASN A 238 -2.48 -2.07 -17.64
N ALA A 239 -2.45 -3.00 -16.69
CA ALA A 239 -1.73 -2.85 -15.42
C ALA A 239 -0.57 -3.86 -15.29
N ALA A 240 -0.23 -4.56 -16.37
CA ALA A 240 0.89 -5.47 -16.40
C ALA A 240 2.19 -4.69 -16.57
N ALA A 241 3.09 -4.81 -15.59
CA ALA A 241 4.44 -4.30 -15.68
C ALA A 241 5.39 -5.26 -14.96
N THR A 242 6.60 -5.41 -15.50
CA THR A 242 7.66 -6.12 -14.80
C THR A 242 8.37 -5.15 -13.87
N VAL A 243 8.14 -5.30 -12.57
CA VAL A 243 8.74 -4.49 -11.50
C VAL A 243 10.08 -5.05 -11.01
N LYS A 244 10.81 -5.78 -11.86
CA LYS A 244 12.16 -6.24 -11.53
C LYS A 244 13.14 -5.11 -11.81
N PHE A 245 13.65 -4.50 -10.74
CA PHE A 245 14.61 -3.40 -10.81
C PHE A 245 15.96 -3.80 -11.43
N ASP A 246 16.30 -5.09 -11.46
CA ASP A 246 17.57 -5.62 -11.98
C ASP A 246 17.51 -6.18 -13.42
N GLU A 247 16.40 -6.00 -14.14
CA GLU A 247 16.31 -6.47 -15.53
C GLU A 247 16.88 -5.45 -16.53
N LYS A 248 17.62 -5.96 -17.53
CA LYS A 248 18.14 -5.15 -18.64
C LYS A 248 16.97 -4.47 -19.36
N LEU A 249 17.14 -3.19 -19.69
CA LEU A 249 16.12 -2.33 -20.33
C LEU A 249 15.42 -3.00 -21.53
N SER A 250 16.16 -3.81 -22.30
CA SER A 250 15.66 -4.53 -23.48
C SER A 250 14.61 -5.60 -23.19
N VAL A 251 14.60 -6.15 -21.98
CA VAL A 251 13.60 -7.15 -21.54
C VAL A 251 12.40 -6.43 -20.90
N SER A 252 12.65 -5.35 -20.16
CA SER A 252 11.61 -4.57 -19.49
C SER A 252 10.67 -3.84 -20.46
N THR A 253 11.14 -3.40 -21.63
CA THR A 253 10.31 -2.72 -22.64
C THR A 253 9.49 -3.67 -23.51
N GLY A 254 9.76 -4.98 -23.50
CA GLY A 254 9.04 -5.96 -24.32
C GLY A 254 7.61 -6.28 -23.83
N ILE A 255 7.21 -5.75 -22.69
CA ILE A 255 5.96 -6.09 -21.98
C ILE A 255 4.97 -4.90 -21.98
N THR A 256 5.39 -3.73 -22.48
CA THR A 256 4.55 -2.51 -22.55
C THR A 256 3.81 -2.41 -23.87
#